data_AF-A0A1C5KJM5-F1
#
_entry.id   AF-A0A1C5KJM5-F1
#
_cell.length_a   1.000
_cell.length_b   1.000
_cell.length_c   1.000
_cell.angle_alpha   90.00
_cell.angle_beta   90.00
_cell.angle_gamma   90.00
#
_symmetry.space_group_name_H-M   'P 1'
#
loop_
_entity.id
_entity.type
_entity.pdbx_description
1 polymer ?
#
loop_
_entity_poly.entity_id
_entity_poly.type
_entity_poly.pdbx_seq_one_letter_code
_entity_poly.pdbx_strand_id
1 'polypeptide(L)'
;MKLFCDRLGIDCLIAVSEADPEHGVRYRHAWNLVKIGGDWMHLDVTFDNSLKRYGTKRYDYYNLDDRQLFRDHQPLIAPVPVCTKKDAFYYRVNRLSLTKTEEVGKRLKAVLRKKQPCFVFHWRGGAWNRSILEEILREAEAQAAAKDKHVWLSVNYQQSVVQINFTDQPAREEILTEEANEGEEKA
;
A
#
# COMPACT_ATOMS: atom_id res chain seq x y z
N MET A 1 11.63 -15.15 -2.17
CA MET A 1 10.35 -15.20 -2.91
C MET A 1 10.45 -16.16 -4.10
N LYS A 2 11.26 -15.87 -5.14
CA LYS A 2 11.45 -16.75 -6.31
C LYS A 2 11.62 -18.23 -5.97
N LEU A 3 12.57 -18.55 -5.09
CA LEU A 3 12.82 -19.92 -4.64
C LEU A 3 11.58 -20.60 -4.02
N PHE A 4 10.77 -19.85 -3.28
CA PHE A 4 9.56 -20.36 -2.66
C PHE A 4 8.48 -20.66 -3.72
N CYS A 5 8.28 -19.75 -4.69
CA CYS A 5 7.37 -19.95 -5.80
C CYS A 5 7.78 -21.17 -6.65
N ASP A 6 9.06 -21.30 -6.99
CA ASP A 6 9.59 -22.45 -7.73
C ASP A 6 9.30 -23.76 -7.00
N ARG A 7 9.47 -23.77 -5.67
CA ARG A 7 9.23 -24.96 -4.85
C ARG A 7 7.76 -25.36 -4.78
N LEU A 8 6.86 -24.42 -5.02
CA LEU A 8 5.41 -24.62 -5.08
C LEU A 8 4.88 -24.80 -6.51
N GLY A 9 5.74 -24.74 -7.53
CA GLY A 9 5.33 -24.80 -8.93
C GLY A 9 4.54 -23.57 -9.39
N ILE A 10 4.77 -22.42 -8.76
CA ILE A 10 4.17 -21.13 -9.14
C ILE A 10 5.18 -20.43 -10.05
N ASP A 11 4.78 -20.14 -11.30
CA ASP A 11 5.61 -19.36 -12.23
C ASP A 11 5.96 -18.01 -11.61
N CYS A 12 7.25 -17.72 -11.53
CA CYS A 12 7.77 -16.50 -10.96
C CYS A 12 9.00 -16.00 -11.73
N LEU A 13 9.06 -14.69 -11.97
CA LEU A 13 10.21 -14.02 -12.59
C LEU A 13 10.79 -12.98 -11.63
N ILE A 14 12.04 -12.61 -11.87
CA ILE A 14 12.70 -11.48 -11.23
C ILE A 14 12.72 -10.34 -12.24
N ALA A 15 12.20 -9.18 -11.86
CA ALA A 15 12.36 -7.94 -12.58
C ALA A 15 13.47 -7.12 -11.93
N VAL A 16 14.19 -6.35 -12.73
CA VAL A 16 15.23 -5.43 -12.26
C VAL A 16 15.06 -4.10 -12.98
N SER A 17 15.10 -3.00 -12.24
CA SER A 17 15.06 -1.65 -12.80
C SER A 17 16.45 -1.00 -12.81
N GLU A 18 16.59 0.07 -13.60
CA GLU A 18 17.74 0.96 -13.48
C GLU A 18 17.70 1.74 -12.15
N ALA A 19 18.86 2.33 -11.80
CA ALA A 19 18.94 3.40 -10.82
C ALA A 19 18.60 4.74 -11.50
N ASP A 20 18.16 5.72 -10.74
CA ASP A 20 17.96 7.11 -11.20
C ASP A 20 18.56 8.10 -10.18
N PRO A 21 19.92 8.23 -10.14
CA PRO A 21 20.57 9.07 -9.15
C PRO A 21 20.23 10.55 -9.28
N GLU A 22 19.85 11.02 -10.47
CA GLU A 22 19.45 12.41 -10.73
C GLU A 22 18.17 12.78 -9.95
N HIS A 23 17.29 11.80 -9.76
CA HIS A 23 16.06 11.94 -8.97
C HIS A 23 16.12 11.23 -7.61
N GLY A 24 17.33 10.95 -7.11
CA GLY A 24 17.56 10.41 -5.76
C GLY A 24 17.53 8.89 -5.62
N VAL A 25 17.21 8.13 -6.68
CA VAL A 25 17.20 6.66 -6.66
C VAL A 25 18.60 6.13 -6.95
N ARG A 26 19.38 5.89 -5.90
CA ARG A 26 20.81 5.56 -6.02
C ARG A 26 21.10 4.14 -6.51
N TYR A 27 20.19 3.20 -6.25
CA TYR A 27 20.41 1.78 -6.47
C TYR A 27 19.41 1.22 -7.47
N ARG A 28 19.83 0.19 -8.19
CA ARG A 28 18.92 -0.65 -8.97
C ARG A 28 18.04 -1.42 -8.01
N HIS A 29 16.77 -1.54 -8.35
CA HIS A 29 15.82 -2.30 -7.56
C HIS A 29 15.46 -3.61 -8.25
N ALA A 30 15.13 -4.63 -7.47
CA ALA A 30 14.66 -5.91 -7.96
C ALA A 30 13.43 -6.39 -7.19
N TRP A 31 12.42 -6.81 -7.92
CA TRP A 31 11.17 -7.35 -7.39
C TRP A 31 10.75 -8.59 -8.19
N ASN A 32 9.57 -9.12 -7.91
CA ASN A 32 9.08 -10.33 -8.56
C ASN A 32 7.83 -10.09 -9.39
N LEU A 33 7.68 -10.90 -10.44
CA LEU A 33 6.39 -11.15 -11.08
C LEU A 33 5.94 -12.56 -10.71
N VAL A 34 4.64 -12.73 -10.48
CA VAL A 34 4.00 -14.03 -10.26
C VAL A 34 2.91 -14.25 -11.29
N LYS A 35 2.77 -15.48 -11.77
CA LYS A 35 1.64 -15.85 -12.61
C LYS A 35 0.54 -16.48 -11.76
N ILE A 36 -0.62 -15.83 -11.69
CA ILE A 36 -1.77 -16.31 -10.91
C ILE A 36 -2.98 -16.37 -11.83
N GLY A 37 -3.56 -17.57 -11.98
CA GLY A 37 -4.73 -17.76 -12.85
C GLY A 37 -4.47 -17.46 -14.32
N GLY A 38 -3.22 -17.61 -14.78
CA GLY A 38 -2.81 -17.35 -16.16
C GLY A 38 -2.25 -15.95 -16.41
N ASP A 39 -2.48 -15.01 -15.50
CA ASP A 39 -2.06 -13.61 -15.65
C ASP A 39 -0.81 -13.30 -14.83
N TRP A 40 0.09 -12.49 -15.38
CA TRP A 40 1.24 -11.97 -14.67
C TRP A 40 0.87 -10.73 -13.85
N MET A 41 1.40 -10.67 -12.63
CA MET A 41 1.20 -9.57 -11.69
C MET A 41 2.51 -9.24 -10.99
N HIS A 42 2.75 -7.96 -10.71
CA HIS A 42 3.90 -7.53 -9.95
C HIS A 42 3.70 -7.73 -8.44
N LEU A 43 4.78 -8.12 -7.77
CA LEU A 43 4.80 -8.35 -6.34
C LEU A 43 6.16 -7.90 -5.78
N ASP A 44 6.13 -6.85 -4.98
CA ASP A 44 7.30 -6.31 -4.30
C ASP A 44 7.18 -6.48 -2.78
N VAL A 45 7.81 -7.54 -2.27
CA VAL A 45 7.83 -7.82 -0.82
C VAL A 45 8.74 -6.87 -0.04
N THR A 46 9.70 -6.21 -0.69
CA THR A 46 10.66 -5.32 -0.06
C THR A 46 10.02 -3.97 0.25
N PHE A 47 9.29 -3.40 -0.70
CA PHE A 47 8.49 -2.18 -0.49
C PHE A 47 7.32 -2.44 0.48
N ASP A 48 6.65 -3.59 0.42
CA ASP A 48 5.65 -3.96 1.44
C ASP A 48 6.27 -4.10 2.85
N ASN A 49 7.56 -4.45 2.94
CA ASN A 49 8.24 -4.62 4.21
C ASN A 49 8.67 -3.29 4.85
N SER A 50 9.05 -2.29 4.05
CA SER A 50 9.42 -0.96 4.56
C SER A 50 8.24 -0.23 5.21
N LEU A 51 7.02 -0.48 4.74
CA LEU A 51 5.78 0.12 5.25
C LEU A 51 5.26 -0.48 6.58
N LYS A 52 6.03 -1.37 7.23
CA LYS A 52 5.62 -2.03 8.49
C LYS A 52 6.00 -1.25 9.75
N ARG A 53 6.34 0.03 9.62
CA ARG A 53 6.86 0.89 10.70
C ARG A 53 6.01 0.86 11.98
N TYR A 54 4.69 0.69 11.84
CA TYR A 54 3.74 0.67 12.96
C TYR A 54 3.24 -0.74 13.32
N GLY A 55 4.02 -1.78 13.02
CA GLY A 55 3.75 -3.16 13.40
C GLY A 55 2.62 -3.86 12.62
N THR A 56 1.96 -3.15 11.70
CA THR A 56 0.91 -3.70 10.84
C THR A 56 1.49 -4.12 9.49
N LYS A 57 1.14 -5.31 9.03
CA LYS A 57 1.49 -5.76 7.67
C LYS A 57 0.66 -5.01 6.64
N ARG A 58 1.33 -4.44 5.65
CA ARG A 58 0.75 -3.82 4.48
C ARG A 58 1.08 -4.64 3.23
N TYR A 59 0.22 -4.49 2.23
CA TYR A 59 0.24 -5.27 0.98
C TYR A 59 -0.03 -4.32 -0.19
N ASP A 60 0.68 -3.19 -0.18
CA ASP A 60 0.54 -2.05 -1.07
C ASP A 60 1.10 -2.36 -2.45
N TYR A 61 2.10 -3.25 -2.51
CA TYR A 61 2.76 -3.70 -3.74
C TYR A 61 2.49 -5.17 -4.04
N TYR A 62 1.37 -5.68 -3.52
CA TYR A 62 0.95 -7.06 -3.71
C TYR A 62 -0.05 -7.16 -4.86
N ASN A 63 0.37 -7.78 -5.97
CA ASN A 63 -0.41 -8.02 -7.17
C ASN A 63 -0.78 -6.74 -7.96
N LEU A 64 0.21 -5.91 -8.25
CA LEU A 64 0.02 -4.68 -9.04
C LEU A 64 0.02 -4.96 -10.55
N ASP A 65 -0.69 -4.11 -11.28
CA ASP A 65 -0.53 -3.97 -12.73
C ASP A 65 0.63 -3.02 -13.06
N ASP A 66 1.04 -2.96 -14.33
CA ASP A 66 2.15 -2.10 -14.78
C ASP A 66 1.91 -0.63 -14.41
N ARG A 67 0.65 -0.15 -14.57
CA ARG A 67 0.29 1.26 -14.31
C ARG A 67 0.43 1.63 -12.84
N GLN A 68 0.18 0.71 -11.92
CA GLN A 68 0.32 0.93 -10.49
C GLN A 68 1.78 0.82 -10.06
N LEU A 69 2.50 -0.19 -10.55
CA LEU A 69 3.90 -0.40 -10.17
C LEU A 69 4.80 0.75 -10.63
N PHE A 70 4.74 1.14 -11.91
CA PHE A 70 5.64 2.14 -12.48
C PHE A 70 5.28 3.59 -12.10
N ARG A 71 4.53 3.79 -11.01
CA ARG A 71 4.36 5.11 -10.37
C ARG A 71 5.59 5.51 -9.57
N ASP A 72 6.25 4.52 -8.97
CA ASP A 72 7.40 4.71 -8.09
C ASP A 72 8.53 3.70 -8.35
N HIS A 73 8.38 2.81 -9.33
CA HIS A 73 9.44 1.94 -9.82
C HIS A 73 10.10 2.51 -11.06
N GLN A 74 11.44 2.41 -11.12
CA GLN A 74 12.23 2.86 -12.26
C GLN A 74 12.05 1.95 -13.49
N PRO A 75 12.40 2.42 -14.70
CA PRO A 75 12.32 1.63 -15.91
C PRO A 75 13.10 0.31 -15.81
N LEU A 76 12.53 -0.75 -16.39
CA LEU A 76 13.14 -2.07 -16.43
C LEU A 76 14.42 -2.08 -17.26
N ILE A 77 15.43 -2.83 -16.81
CA ILE A 77 16.65 -3.09 -17.59
C ILE A 77 16.44 -4.16 -18.67
N ALA A 78 15.40 -4.99 -18.51
CA ALA A 78 15.06 -6.08 -19.41
C ALA A 78 13.54 -6.24 -19.49
N PRO A 79 12.99 -6.63 -20.66
CA PRO A 79 11.56 -6.81 -20.81
C PRO A 79 11.04 -7.94 -19.91
N VAL A 80 9.86 -7.73 -19.35
CA VAL A 80 9.10 -8.73 -18.59
C VAL A 80 7.69 -8.87 -19.19
N PRO A 81 6.95 -9.95 -18.90
CA PRO A 81 5.55 -10.04 -19.30
C PRO A 81 4.73 -8.85 -18.78
N VAL A 82 3.81 -8.35 -19.61
CA VAL A 82 2.91 -7.24 -19.28
C VAL A 82 1.93 -7.66 -18.19
N CYS A 83 1.77 -6.83 -17.15
CA CYS A 83 0.79 -7.03 -16.10
C CYS A 83 -0.38 -6.05 -16.28
N THR A 84 -1.57 -6.54 -16.66
CA THR A 84 -2.74 -5.68 -16.94
C THR A 84 -3.88 -5.84 -15.91
N LYS A 85 -3.79 -6.84 -15.02
CA LYS A 85 -4.92 -7.27 -14.20
C LYS A 85 -5.05 -6.53 -12.87
N LYS A 86 -5.72 -5.38 -12.92
CA LYS A 86 -6.00 -4.51 -11.74
C LYS A 86 -6.84 -5.17 -10.65
N ASP A 87 -7.77 -6.05 -11.01
CA ASP A 87 -8.71 -6.63 -10.04
C ASP A 87 -8.05 -7.68 -9.12
N ALA A 88 -6.84 -8.12 -9.43
CA ALA A 88 -6.09 -9.04 -8.60
C ALA A 88 -5.30 -8.35 -7.47
N PHE A 89 -5.30 -7.00 -7.45
CA PHE A 89 -4.70 -6.20 -6.39
C PHE A 89 -5.24 -6.58 -5.01
N TYR A 90 -4.36 -6.71 -4.01
CA TYR A 90 -4.71 -7.22 -2.68
C TYR A 90 -5.96 -6.57 -2.07
N TYR A 91 -6.01 -5.23 -2.05
CA TYR A 91 -7.13 -4.51 -1.44
C TYR A 91 -8.43 -4.64 -2.25
N ARG A 92 -8.37 -4.93 -3.56
CA ARG A 92 -9.56 -5.22 -4.38
C ARG A 92 -10.14 -6.59 -4.01
N VAL A 93 -9.30 -7.62 -4.02
CA VAL A 93 -9.68 -9.00 -3.68
C VAL A 93 -10.24 -9.10 -2.26
N ASN A 94 -9.59 -8.44 -1.30
CA ASN A 94 -10.00 -8.44 0.11
C ASN A 94 -11.16 -7.47 0.41
N ARG A 95 -11.77 -6.87 -0.62
CA ARG A 95 -12.85 -5.88 -0.49
C ARG A 95 -12.46 -4.70 0.40
N LEU A 96 -11.18 -4.32 0.47
CA LEU A 96 -10.65 -3.17 1.23
C LEU A 96 -10.37 -1.96 0.32
N SER A 97 -10.97 -1.92 -0.87
CA SER A 97 -10.80 -0.83 -1.83
C SER A 97 -12.06 0.03 -1.91
N LEU A 98 -12.01 1.16 -1.20
CA LEU A 98 -13.16 1.99 -0.85
C LEU A 98 -13.26 3.21 -1.77
N THR A 99 -14.49 3.70 -1.96
CA THR A 99 -14.77 4.85 -2.85
C THR A 99 -15.40 6.05 -2.16
N LYS A 100 -15.81 5.90 -0.91
CA LYS A 100 -16.63 6.86 -0.18
C LYS A 100 -16.16 6.95 1.26
N THR A 101 -16.05 8.16 1.79
CA THR A 101 -15.62 8.39 3.18
C THR A 101 -16.62 7.79 4.17
N GLU A 102 -17.91 7.78 3.86
CA GLU A 102 -18.93 7.13 4.71
C GLU A 102 -18.73 5.61 4.80
N GLU A 103 -18.17 4.97 3.76
CA GLU A 103 -17.80 3.55 3.82
C GLU A 103 -16.59 3.33 4.74
N VAL A 104 -15.62 4.24 4.72
CA VAL A 104 -14.48 4.23 5.64
C VAL A 104 -14.99 4.25 7.08
N GLY A 105 -15.85 5.22 7.42
CA GLY A 105 -16.44 5.33 8.77
C GLY A 105 -17.20 4.08 9.21
N LYS A 106 -18.05 3.51 8.33
CA LYS A 106 -18.79 2.26 8.62
C LYS A 106 -17.85 1.10 8.93
N ARG A 107 -16.77 0.94 8.18
CA ARG A 107 -15.78 -0.13 8.40
C ARG A 107 -14.96 0.14 9.66
N LEU A 108 -14.57 1.38 9.89
CA LEU A 108 -13.82 1.79 11.07
C LEU A 108 -14.58 1.51 12.37
N LYS A 109 -15.90 1.71 12.41
CA LYS A 109 -16.74 1.29 13.55
C LYS A 109 -16.56 -0.19 13.89
N ALA A 110 -16.49 -1.05 12.87
CA ALA A 110 -16.30 -2.49 13.07
C ALA A 110 -14.88 -2.82 13.55
N VAL A 111 -13.86 -2.11 13.03
CA VAL A 111 -12.45 -2.22 13.46
C VAL A 111 -12.31 -1.85 14.93
N LEU A 112 -12.84 -0.68 15.33
CA LEU A 112 -12.85 -0.18 16.70
C LEU A 112 -13.57 -1.14 17.66
N ARG A 113 -14.76 -1.62 17.28
CA ARG A 113 -15.51 -2.60 18.08
C ARG A 113 -14.72 -3.89 18.29
N LYS A 114 -13.99 -4.35 17.26
CA LYS A 114 -13.14 -5.56 17.33
C LYS A 114 -11.79 -5.30 17.99
N LYS A 115 -11.50 -4.08 18.45
CA LYS A 115 -10.23 -3.68 19.05
C LYS A 115 -9.01 -4.03 18.17
N GLN A 116 -9.19 -3.91 16.86
CA GLN A 116 -8.09 -4.07 15.92
C GLN A 116 -7.12 -2.88 16.07
N PRO A 117 -5.79 -3.09 15.88
CA PRO A 117 -4.78 -2.07 16.18
C PRO A 117 -4.82 -0.88 15.21
N CYS A 118 -5.34 -1.06 14.00
CA CYS A 118 -5.43 -0.05 12.95
C CYS A 118 -6.47 -0.47 11.90
N PHE A 119 -6.73 0.41 10.93
CA PHE A 119 -7.51 0.09 9.74
C PHE A 119 -6.74 0.47 8.47
N VAL A 120 -6.40 -0.50 7.64
CA VAL A 120 -5.71 -0.29 6.36
C VAL A 120 -6.66 -0.51 5.18
N PHE A 121 -6.69 0.43 4.24
CA PHE A 121 -7.51 0.32 3.04
C PHE A 121 -6.90 1.08 1.86
N HIS A 122 -7.30 0.69 0.64
CA HIS A 122 -6.97 1.39 -0.60
C HIS A 122 -8.11 2.36 -0.98
N TRP A 123 -7.77 3.60 -1.30
CA TRP A 123 -8.70 4.59 -1.81
C TRP A 123 -8.78 4.56 -3.33
N ARG A 124 -9.99 4.45 -3.86
CA ARG A 124 -10.28 4.52 -5.31
C ARG A 124 -11.47 5.42 -5.64
N GLY A 125 -11.81 6.34 -4.73
CA GLY A 125 -13.02 7.17 -4.80
C GLY A 125 -12.94 8.41 -5.70
N GLY A 126 -11.85 8.56 -6.46
CA GLY A 126 -11.64 9.72 -7.33
C GLY A 126 -10.41 10.50 -6.89
N ALA A 127 -10.60 11.77 -6.53
CA ALA A 127 -9.52 12.65 -6.09
C ALA A 127 -8.62 11.97 -5.05
N TRP A 128 -7.31 12.18 -5.20
CA TRP A 128 -6.29 11.66 -4.31
C TRP A 128 -5.30 12.78 -3.99
N ASN A 129 -5.65 13.57 -2.99
CA ASN A 129 -4.97 14.79 -2.57
C ASN A 129 -5.24 15.05 -1.09
N ARG A 130 -4.70 16.15 -0.56
CA ARG A 130 -4.85 16.47 0.87
C ARG A 130 -6.30 16.68 1.32
N SER A 131 -7.17 17.25 0.47
CA SER A 131 -8.59 17.48 0.83
C SER A 131 -9.30 16.17 1.16
N ILE A 132 -9.16 15.15 0.32
CA ILE A 132 -9.82 13.86 0.58
C ILE A 132 -9.24 13.14 1.79
N LEU A 133 -7.94 13.31 2.06
CA LEU A 133 -7.32 12.75 3.27
C LEU A 133 -7.83 13.44 4.53
N GLU A 134 -8.03 14.75 4.50
CA GLU A 134 -8.65 15.51 5.60
C GLU A 134 -10.11 15.10 5.82
N GLU A 135 -10.87 14.83 4.76
CA GLU A 135 -12.23 14.29 4.87
C GLU A 135 -12.24 12.88 5.49
N ILE A 136 -11.33 12.00 5.05
CA ILE A 136 -11.14 10.66 5.63
C ILE A 136 -10.77 10.77 7.11
N LEU A 137 -9.85 11.66 7.46
CA LEU A 137 -9.41 11.90 8.83
C LEU A 137 -10.57 12.38 9.71
N ARG A 138 -11.34 13.38 9.25
CA ARG A 138 -12.50 13.90 9.99
C ARG A 138 -13.55 12.82 10.25
N GLU A 139 -13.87 12.02 9.24
CA GLU A 139 -14.80 10.90 9.40
C GLU A 139 -14.24 9.86 10.38
N ALA A 140 -12.94 9.53 10.27
CA ALA A 140 -12.30 8.57 11.16
C ALA A 140 -12.27 9.04 12.62
N GLU A 141 -11.94 10.32 12.86
CA GLU A 141 -11.92 10.96 14.17
C GLU A 141 -13.31 10.96 14.80
N ALA A 142 -14.36 11.27 14.02
CA ALA A 142 -15.73 11.21 14.50
C ALA A 142 -16.13 9.80 14.98
N GLN A 143 -15.64 8.74 14.33
CA GLN A 143 -15.91 7.38 14.78
C GLN A 143 -15.04 6.94 15.97
N ALA A 144 -13.79 7.41 16.03
CA ALA A 144 -12.86 7.08 17.10
C ALA A 144 -13.21 7.79 18.42
N ALA A 145 -13.70 9.03 18.36
CA ALA A 145 -14.14 9.80 19.52
C ALA A 145 -15.26 9.09 20.31
N ALA A 146 -16.13 8.33 19.64
CA ALA A 146 -17.16 7.49 20.29
C ALA A 146 -16.59 6.32 21.13
N LYS A 147 -15.26 6.16 21.14
CA LYS A 147 -14.50 5.17 21.91
C LYS A 147 -13.38 5.80 22.73
N ASP A 148 -13.42 7.11 22.95
CA ASP A 148 -12.40 7.87 23.67
C ASP A 148 -11.00 7.67 23.06
N LYS A 149 -10.94 7.63 21.72
CA LYS A 149 -9.71 7.50 20.93
C LYS A 149 -9.59 8.65 19.93
N HIS A 150 -8.35 8.97 19.59
CA HIS A 150 -7.97 9.83 18.49
C HIS A 150 -7.35 9.01 17.35
N VAL A 151 -7.29 9.57 16.14
CA VAL A 151 -6.64 8.94 14.99
C VAL A 151 -5.58 9.80 14.33
N TRP A 152 -4.71 9.14 13.57
CA TRP A 152 -3.85 9.78 12.57
C TRP A 152 -3.67 8.82 11.38
N LEU A 153 -3.32 9.37 10.22
CA LEU A 153 -3.19 8.66 8.96
C LEU A 153 -1.73 8.42 8.61
N SER A 154 -1.40 7.19 8.24
CA SER A 154 -0.18 6.83 7.52
C SER A 154 -0.52 6.58 6.06
N VAL A 155 0.12 7.28 5.12
CA VAL A 155 -0.33 7.34 3.73
C VAL A 155 0.80 6.96 2.77
N ASN A 156 0.59 5.89 1.99
CA ASN A 156 1.36 5.65 0.78
C ASN A 156 0.61 6.30 -0.39
N TYR A 157 1.10 7.44 -0.87
CA TYR A 157 0.46 8.17 -1.96
C TYR A 157 0.53 7.42 -3.28
N GLN A 158 1.63 6.72 -3.56
CA GLN A 158 1.88 6.06 -4.85
C GLN A 158 0.86 4.95 -5.11
N GLN A 159 0.52 4.20 -4.06
CA GLN A 159 -0.47 3.13 -4.14
C GLN A 159 -1.86 3.50 -3.61
N SER A 160 -2.06 4.78 -3.25
CA SER A 160 -3.32 5.30 -2.70
C SER A 160 -3.83 4.50 -1.48
N VAL A 161 -2.92 4.07 -0.61
CA VAL A 161 -3.24 3.30 0.59
C VAL A 161 -3.16 4.16 1.83
N VAL A 162 -4.16 4.02 2.71
CA VAL A 162 -4.25 4.70 4.00
C VAL A 162 -4.29 3.66 5.11
N GLN A 163 -3.45 3.85 6.12
CA GLN A 163 -3.56 3.21 7.43
C GLN A 163 -4.05 4.24 8.45
N ILE A 164 -5.22 4.00 9.02
CA ILE A 164 -5.74 4.76 10.16
C ILE A 164 -5.22 4.09 11.43
N ASN A 165 -4.48 4.87 12.23
CA ASN A 165 -3.93 4.44 13.52
C ASN A 165 -4.75 5.03 14.66
N PHE A 166 -4.83 4.31 15.78
CA PHE A 166 -5.55 4.76 16.97
C PHE A 166 -4.57 5.15 18.08
N THR A 167 -4.89 6.21 18.82
CA THR A 167 -4.09 6.73 19.94
C THR A 167 -5.02 7.25 21.04
N ASP A 168 -4.51 7.30 22.28
CA ASP A 168 -5.23 7.85 23.44
C ASP A 168 -5.13 9.38 23.53
N GLN A 169 -4.15 9.98 22.85
CA GLN A 169 -3.93 11.42 22.81
C GLN A 169 -3.93 11.91 21.38
N PRO A 170 -4.32 13.18 21.14
CA PRO A 170 -4.24 13.79 19.81
C PRO A 170 -2.82 13.66 19.24
N ALA A 171 -2.73 13.29 17.97
CA ALA A 171 -1.45 13.19 17.29
C ALA A 171 -0.88 14.59 17.02
N ARG A 172 0.45 14.74 17.15
CA ARG A 172 1.14 15.99 16.78
C ARG A 172 1.04 16.28 15.28
N GLU A 173 1.03 15.21 14.48
CA GLU A 173 0.86 15.26 13.03
C GLU A 173 -0.17 14.21 12.64
N GLU A 174 -1.30 14.65 12.10
CA GLU A 174 -2.46 13.80 11.86
C GLU A 174 -2.41 13.07 10.51
N ILE A 175 -1.54 13.50 9.58
CA ILE A 175 -1.36 12.88 8.27
C ILE A 175 0.15 12.80 7.99
N LEU A 176 0.68 11.59 8.04
CA LEU A 176 2.06 11.25 7.75
C LEU A 176 2.15 10.54 6.40
N THR A 177 3.00 11.05 5.51
CA THR A 177 3.35 10.37 4.26
C THR A 177 4.45 9.35 4.53
N GLU A 178 4.35 8.18 3.90
CA GLU A 178 5.40 7.17 3.88
C GLU A 178 5.83 6.91 2.44
N GLU A 179 7.14 6.91 2.22
CA GLU A 179 7.73 6.50 0.95
C GLU A 179 8.29 5.07 1.09
N ALA A 180 7.84 4.17 0.22
CA ALA A 180 8.17 2.75 0.34
C ALA A 180 9.64 2.44 0.03
N ASN A 181 10.33 3.32 -0.70
CA ASN A 181 11.75 3.25 -1.03
C ASN A 181 12.69 3.79 0.07
N GLU A 182 12.19 4.38 1.18
CA GLU A 182 13.03 4.89 2.28
C GLU A 182 13.99 3.82 2.86
N GLY A 183 13.62 2.55 2.76
CA GLY A 183 14.46 1.43 3.19
C GLY A 183 15.73 1.25 2.35
N GLU A 184 15.73 1.76 1.11
CA GLU A 184 16.83 1.64 0.15
C GLU A 184 17.82 2.79 0.26
N GLU A 185 17.40 3.95 0.77
CA GLU A 185 18.27 5.12 0.96
C GLU A 185 19.27 4.94 2.12
N LYS A 186 18.96 4.02 3.05
CA LYS A 186 19.74 3.79 4.28
C LYS A 186 20.71 2.60 4.19
N ALA A 187 20.76 1.92 3.05
CA ALA A 187 21.56 0.72 2.81
C ALA A 187 22.97 1.03 2.28
#